data_AF-A0A1G8S6G1-F1
#
_entry.id   AF-A0A1G8S6G1-F1
#
_cell.length_a   1.000
_cell.length_b   1.000
_cell.length_c   1.000
_cell.angle_alpha   90.00
_cell.angle_beta   90.00
_cell.angle_gamma   90.00
#
_symmetry.space_group_name_H-M   'P 1'
#
loop_
_entity.id
_entity.type
_entity.pdbx_description
1 polymer ?
#
loop_
_entity_poly.entity_id
_entity_poly.type
_entity_poly.pdbx_seq_one_letter_code
_entity_poly.pdbx_strand_id
1 'polypeptide(L)'
;MTIFGGQGGQGGQGGQGGQTGQGGQGGQGGQGGQGGQGGQTGQGGQGGQGGQAHAGGTASPYLSLALANARDGTVGYWSGAASRSPVTTGQSAWKAVQRMDAFPRRAVVDQALGSLFAIDLADSAAANAVGHLTLRGQTLVTLHKPDDALLVRSQLPHLRAAADLRMDRLAEIQVQTSDILSFFGMLGYMHPEATKWTHWFAGAVLRLCTLLEMPLKLGFDVARPITLAYEVQPIIQTPGHGAWPSGHATEAFAVATLLLRLFTEGPFDPKAALAAGSPFYRHAARIAANRTVAGVHYPTDSMAGAVLGLTLAEALVRLLDGALADPVAEVQTASRTYRGDTYEGDFTLGRLAAELASGQHVTETAITLDPVLVPVWMREMWRSALTEG
;
A
#
# COMPACT_ATOMS: atom_id res chain seq x y z
N MET A 1 -51.36 49.78 -52.65
CA MET A 1 -52.41 49.61 -51.63
C MET A 1 -51.70 49.35 -50.31
N THR A 2 -51.65 50.39 -49.47
CA THR A 2 -51.57 50.40 -47.99
C THR A 2 -50.62 49.37 -47.34
N ILE A 3 -49.37 49.66 -46.97
CA ILE A 3 -48.80 50.51 -45.88
C ILE A 3 -49.14 50.06 -44.44
N PHE A 4 -48.08 50.02 -43.62
CA PHE A 4 -47.90 50.22 -42.16
C PHE A 4 -47.66 48.96 -41.32
N GLY A 5 -46.69 48.90 -40.40
CA GLY A 5 -45.74 49.86 -39.82
C GLY A 5 -44.77 49.07 -38.89
N GLY A 6 -43.77 49.60 -38.18
CA GLY A 6 -43.27 50.94 -37.94
C GLY A 6 -42.15 50.86 -36.87
N GLN A 7 -41.06 51.59 -37.11
CA GLN A 7 -40.13 52.30 -36.20
C GLN A 7 -39.60 51.74 -34.85
N GLY A 8 -38.27 51.95 -34.69
CA GLY A 8 -37.60 52.38 -33.44
C GLY A 8 -36.54 51.38 -32.94
N GLY A 9 -35.28 51.70 -32.67
CA GLY A 9 -34.58 52.98 -32.60
C GLY A 9 -33.06 52.78 -32.41
N GLN A 10 -32.36 53.88 -32.68
CA GLN A 10 -30.94 54.25 -32.64
C GLN A 10 -29.94 53.60 -31.65
N GLY A 11 -28.67 53.62 -32.10
CA GLY A 11 -27.47 53.88 -31.27
C GLY A 11 -26.59 52.64 -31.03
N GLY A 12 -25.28 52.60 -31.29
CA GLY A 12 -24.32 53.62 -31.70
C GLY A 12 -23.02 52.94 -32.16
N GLN A 13 -22.22 53.72 -32.88
CA GLN A 13 -20.94 53.37 -33.49
C GLN A 13 -19.86 52.99 -32.47
N GLY A 14 -18.86 52.23 -32.93
CA GLY A 14 -17.48 52.46 -32.50
C GLY A 14 -16.57 51.24 -32.50
N GLY A 15 -15.58 51.24 -33.41
CA GLY A 15 -14.25 50.67 -33.11
C GLY A 15 -13.84 49.40 -33.86
N GLN A 16 -13.33 49.59 -35.08
CA GLN A 16 -12.46 48.65 -35.79
C GLN A 16 -11.06 48.59 -35.18
N GLY A 17 -10.37 47.45 -35.39
CA GLY A 17 -8.90 47.35 -35.47
C GLY A 17 -8.24 46.81 -34.20
N GLY A 18 -7.34 45.83 -34.22
CA GLY A 18 -6.69 45.16 -35.35
C GLY A 18 -5.89 43.95 -34.87
N GLN A 19 -5.52 43.12 -35.85
CA GLN A 19 -4.60 41.99 -35.75
C GLN A 19 -3.23 42.46 -35.23
N THR A 20 -2.48 41.75 -34.39
CA THR A 20 -1.60 40.61 -34.70
C THR A 20 -0.75 40.32 -33.45
N GLY A 21 -0.27 39.09 -33.26
CA GLY A 21 0.75 38.80 -32.24
C GLY A 21 0.91 37.31 -31.92
N GLN A 22 1.88 36.68 -32.57
CA GLN A 22 2.32 35.30 -32.38
C GLN A 22 2.92 35.03 -30.99
N GLY A 23 2.90 33.75 -30.58
CA GLY A 23 4.02 33.14 -29.85
C GLY A 23 3.77 32.84 -28.37
N GLY A 24 3.70 31.56 -28.04
CA GLY A 24 3.64 31.06 -26.66
C GLY A 24 3.49 29.55 -26.60
N GLN A 25 4.51 28.84 -27.06
CA GLN A 25 4.70 27.42 -26.81
C GLN A 25 4.82 27.15 -25.30
N GLY A 26 4.43 25.93 -24.89
CA GLY A 26 5.16 25.23 -23.84
C GLY A 26 4.54 25.32 -22.45
N GLY A 27 3.57 24.45 -22.19
CA GLY A 27 3.16 24.05 -20.86
C GLY A 27 2.75 22.59 -20.88
N GLN A 28 3.68 21.71 -21.30
CA GLN A 28 3.50 20.28 -21.09
C GLN A 28 3.47 20.05 -19.58
N GLY A 29 2.28 19.76 -19.06
CA GLY A 29 2.09 19.32 -17.69
C GLY A 29 2.99 18.13 -17.42
N GLY A 30 3.81 18.24 -16.38
CA GLY A 30 4.62 17.14 -15.89
C GLY A 30 3.70 15.98 -15.51
N GLN A 31 3.70 14.93 -16.33
CA GLN A 31 3.29 13.60 -15.88
C GLN A 31 4.45 13.04 -15.06
N GLY A 32 4.55 13.53 -13.83
CA GLY A 32 5.39 12.95 -12.78
C GLY A 32 4.51 12.28 -11.76
N GLY A 33 4.76 10.99 -11.51
CA GLY A 33 4.24 10.28 -10.34
C GLY A 33 3.00 9.43 -10.58
N GLN A 34 3.18 8.23 -11.12
CA GLN A 34 2.36 7.09 -10.66
C GLN A 34 2.83 6.71 -9.24
N GLY A 35 2.47 7.52 -8.26
CA GLY A 35 2.65 7.27 -6.84
C GLY A 35 1.34 7.61 -6.15
N GLY A 36 0.59 6.59 -5.74
CA GLY A 36 -0.75 6.75 -5.17
C GLY A 36 -1.71 5.66 -5.63
N GLN A 37 -1.38 4.40 -5.34
CA GLN A 37 -2.37 3.31 -5.31
C GLN A 37 -2.19 2.49 -4.03
N GLY A 38 -2.13 3.17 -2.88
CA GLY A 38 -2.66 2.64 -1.63
C GLY A 38 -4.05 3.25 -1.47
N GLY A 39 -5.11 2.44 -1.41
CA GLY A 39 -6.47 2.95 -1.15
C GLY A 39 -7.34 3.22 -2.38
N GLN A 40 -7.46 2.26 -3.31
CA GLN A 40 -8.67 2.12 -4.14
C GLN A 40 -9.01 0.63 -4.30
N THR A 41 -9.66 0.07 -3.29
CA THR A 41 -10.49 -1.13 -3.45
C THR A 41 -11.71 -0.74 -4.27
N GLY A 42 -11.63 -0.88 -5.60
CA GLY A 42 -12.79 -0.65 -6.46
C GLY A 42 -12.51 -0.13 -7.86
N GLN A 43 -11.61 -0.75 -8.62
CA GLN A 43 -11.74 -0.78 -10.09
C GLN A 43 -11.61 -2.23 -10.55
N GLY A 44 -12.73 -2.95 -10.48
CA GLY A 44 -12.89 -4.18 -11.22
C GLY A 44 -12.80 -3.87 -12.73
N GLY A 45 -12.00 -4.66 -13.46
CA GLY A 45 -12.11 -4.76 -14.91
C GLY A 45 -11.32 -3.74 -15.74
N GLN A 46 -10.02 -3.57 -15.51
CA GLN A 46 -9.09 -3.09 -16.54
C GLN A 46 -7.92 -4.05 -16.68
N GLY A 47 -8.22 -5.31 -17.00
CA GLY A 47 -7.20 -6.26 -17.45
C GLY A 47 -6.60 -5.76 -18.77
N GLY A 48 -5.37 -5.24 -18.74
CA GLY A 48 -4.60 -4.94 -19.96
C GLY A 48 -4.05 -3.52 -20.15
N GLN A 49 -3.99 -2.67 -19.11
CA GLN A 49 -3.42 -1.31 -19.26
C GLN A 49 -1.89 -1.21 -19.13
N GLY A 50 -1.16 -2.32 -19.11
CA GLY A 50 0.29 -2.30 -19.33
C GLY A 50 0.58 -2.06 -20.82
N GLY A 51 1.36 -1.03 -21.17
CA GLY A 51 1.85 -0.84 -22.54
C GLY A 51 0.98 0.00 -23.47
N GLN A 52 0.07 0.82 -22.95
CA GLN A 52 -0.79 1.72 -23.76
C GLN A 52 -0.05 2.99 -24.25
N ALA A 53 1.23 3.17 -23.93
CA ALA A 53 2.02 4.27 -24.48
C ALA A 53 2.79 3.79 -25.72
N HIS A 54 2.75 4.58 -26.78
CA HIS A 54 3.65 4.43 -27.91
C HIS A 54 4.93 5.24 -27.66
N ALA A 55 5.97 4.99 -28.47
CA ALA A 55 7.30 5.57 -28.25
C ALA A 55 7.34 7.10 -28.15
N GLY A 56 6.37 7.80 -28.76
CA GLY A 56 6.28 9.27 -28.76
C GLY A 56 5.06 9.86 -28.04
N GLY A 57 4.22 9.05 -27.38
CA GLY A 57 3.00 9.57 -26.75
C GLY A 57 1.97 8.52 -26.33
N THR A 58 0.83 8.99 -25.85
CA THR A 58 -0.29 8.13 -25.42
C THR A 58 -0.95 7.42 -26.60
N ALA A 59 -1.48 6.22 -26.38
CA ALA A 59 -2.31 5.56 -27.39
C ALA A 59 -3.58 6.37 -27.66
N SER A 60 -3.99 6.37 -28.92
CA SER A 60 -5.31 6.83 -29.35
C SER A 60 -5.71 6.10 -30.63
N PRO A 61 -7.02 5.95 -30.91
CA PRO A 61 -7.47 5.37 -32.18
C PRO A 61 -6.90 6.10 -33.40
N TYR A 62 -6.75 7.43 -33.30
CA TYR A 62 -6.14 8.24 -34.35
C TYR A 62 -4.66 7.89 -34.58
N LEU A 63 -3.88 7.76 -33.51
CA LEU A 63 -2.48 7.33 -33.60
C LEU A 63 -2.37 5.92 -34.19
N SER A 64 -3.23 4.99 -33.79
CA SER A 64 -3.28 3.65 -34.38
C SER A 64 -3.58 3.68 -35.88
N LEU A 65 -4.53 4.51 -36.33
CA LEU A 65 -4.83 4.70 -37.75
C LEU A 65 -3.65 5.33 -38.51
N ALA A 66 -3.00 6.35 -37.94
CA ALA A 66 -1.84 6.98 -38.54
C ALA A 66 -0.68 5.99 -38.72
N LEU A 67 -0.43 5.14 -37.70
CA LEU A 67 0.58 4.08 -37.78
C LEU A 67 0.21 3.01 -38.82
N ALA A 68 -1.06 2.63 -38.93
CA ALA A 68 -1.53 1.68 -39.95
C ALA A 68 -1.32 2.23 -41.38
N ASN A 69 -1.76 3.47 -41.63
CA ASN A 69 -1.57 4.12 -42.93
C ASN A 69 -0.08 4.28 -43.28
N ALA A 70 0.76 4.66 -42.30
CA ALA A 70 2.20 4.76 -42.49
C ALA A 70 2.83 3.41 -42.84
N ARG A 71 2.39 2.32 -42.18
CA ARG A 71 2.83 0.96 -42.48
C ARG A 71 2.47 0.58 -43.91
N ASP A 72 1.24 0.78 -44.33
CA ASP A 72 0.76 0.40 -45.67
C ASP A 72 1.49 1.16 -46.80
N GLY A 73 1.87 2.42 -46.55
CA GLY A 73 2.68 3.19 -47.48
C GLY A 73 4.18 2.85 -47.51
N THR A 74 4.72 2.14 -46.52
CA THR A 74 6.19 1.99 -46.34
C THR A 74 6.72 0.57 -46.32
N VAL A 75 5.89 -0.43 -46.01
CA VAL A 75 6.35 -1.81 -45.72
C VAL A 75 6.99 -2.55 -46.91
N GLY A 76 6.68 -2.16 -48.15
CA GLY A 76 7.07 -2.93 -49.34
C GLY A 76 6.45 -4.34 -49.35
N TYR A 77 6.96 -5.23 -50.21
CA TYR A 77 6.53 -6.64 -50.20
C TYR A 77 7.12 -7.39 -48.99
N TRP A 78 6.27 -8.09 -48.23
CA TRP A 78 6.69 -8.98 -47.15
C TRP A 78 6.00 -10.33 -47.29
N SER A 79 6.81 -11.40 -47.44
CA SER A 79 6.32 -12.78 -47.61
C SER A 79 5.81 -13.44 -46.32
N GLY A 80 5.80 -12.72 -45.20
CA GLY A 80 5.54 -13.27 -43.87
C GLY A 80 6.74 -13.97 -43.22
N ALA A 81 7.88 -14.07 -43.91
CA ALA A 81 9.10 -14.65 -43.33
C ALA A 81 9.68 -13.77 -42.22
N ALA A 82 10.27 -14.40 -41.21
CA ALA A 82 10.98 -13.69 -40.14
C ALA A 82 12.20 -12.94 -40.71
N SER A 83 12.29 -11.64 -40.45
CA SER A 83 13.41 -10.79 -40.87
C SER A 83 14.41 -10.51 -39.75
N ARG A 84 14.11 -10.93 -38.52
CA ARG A 84 14.96 -10.75 -37.33
C ARG A 84 14.88 -11.99 -36.46
N SER A 85 15.99 -12.30 -35.80
CA SER A 85 16.02 -13.26 -34.70
C SER A 85 15.84 -12.52 -33.37
N PRO A 86 15.02 -13.01 -32.44
CA PRO A 86 14.91 -12.43 -31.12
C PRO A 86 16.25 -12.50 -30.37
N VAL A 87 16.72 -11.37 -29.85
CA VAL A 87 17.93 -11.31 -28.97
C VAL A 87 17.61 -11.50 -27.49
N THR A 88 16.33 -11.74 -27.18
CA THR A 88 15.78 -11.68 -25.82
C THR A 88 15.10 -12.96 -25.37
N THR A 89 14.99 -13.95 -26.27
CA THR A 89 14.42 -15.26 -25.96
C THR A 89 15.41 -16.07 -25.11
N GLY A 90 14.90 -16.81 -24.12
CA GLY A 90 15.73 -17.67 -23.25
C GLY A 90 16.56 -16.92 -22.21
N GLN A 91 16.25 -15.64 -21.93
CA GLN A 91 16.88 -14.92 -20.81
C GLN A 91 16.46 -15.52 -19.46
N SER A 92 17.27 -15.27 -18.42
CA SER A 92 16.94 -15.68 -17.06
C SER A 92 15.61 -15.05 -16.61
N ALA A 93 14.90 -15.72 -15.69
CA ALA A 93 13.66 -15.22 -15.13
C ALA A 93 13.83 -13.80 -14.52
N TRP A 94 14.98 -13.53 -13.90
CA TRP A 94 15.30 -12.20 -13.40
C TRP A 94 15.37 -11.14 -14.50
N LYS A 95 16.12 -11.39 -15.58
CA LYS A 95 16.18 -10.47 -16.73
C LYS A 95 14.79 -10.26 -17.36
N ALA A 96 13.94 -11.29 -17.39
CA ALA A 96 12.57 -11.15 -17.84
C ALA A 96 11.77 -10.18 -16.95
N VAL A 97 11.81 -10.36 -15.61
CA VAL A 97 11.15 -9.47 -14.63
C VAL A 97 11.65 -8.02 -14.71
N GLN A 98 12.94 -7.82 -14.95
CA GLN A 98 13.51 -6.47 -15.11
C GLN A 98 12.89 -5.71 -16.29
N ARG A 99 12.58 -6.40 -17.38
CA ARG A 99 12.08 -5.81 -18.63
C ARG A 99 10.56 -5.68 -18.71
N MET A 100 9.83 -6.37 -17.83
CA MET A 100 8.37 -6.28 -17.79
C MET A 100 7.90 -4.83 -17.60
N ASP A 101 6.77 -4.49 -18.20
CA ASP A 101 6.05 -3.28 -17.81
C ASP A 101 5.56 -3.38 -16.35
N ALA A 102 5.15 -2.25 -15.77
CA ALA A 102 4.72 -2.19 -14.38
C ALA A 102 3.56 -3.16 -14.08
N PHE A 103 2.54 -3.24 -14.94
CA PHE A 103 1.38 -4.12 -14.73
C PHE A 103 1.75 -5.61 -14.65
N PRO A 104 2.41 -6.23 -15.67
CA PRO A 104 2.78 -7.64 -15.59
C PRO A 104 3.78 -7.92 -14.46
N ARG A 105 4.72 -6.99 -14.17
CA ARG A 105 5.63 -7.13 -13.04
C ARG A 105 4.86 -7.18 -11.70
N ARG A 106 3.90 -6.27 -11.50
CA ARG A 106 3.03 -6.26 -10.33
C ARG A 106 2.29 -7.58 -10.17
N ALA A 107 1.68 -8.10 -11.24
CA ALA A 107 0.94 -9.35 -11.19
C ALA A 107 1.80 -10.53 -10.71
N VAL A 108 3.02 -10.65 -11.23
CA VAL A 108 3.96 -11.73 -10.85
C VAL A 108 4.44 -11.58 -9.41
N VAL A 109 4.74 -10.36 -8.96
CA VAL A 109 5.17 -10.08 -7.58
C VAL A 109 4.03 -10.34 -6.59
N ASP A 110 2.83 -9.81 -6.88
CA ASP A 110 1.66 -9.95 -6.01
C ASP A 110 1.22 -11.43 -5.91
N GLN A 111 1.28 -12.19 -7.01
CA GLN A 111 0.99 -13.62 -6.98
C GLN A 111 2.01 -14.38 -6.12
N ALA A 112 3.30 -14.11 -6.29
CA ALA A 112 4.35 -14.79 -5.55
C ALA A 112 4.22 -14.54 -4.04
N LEU A 113 4.07 -13.28 -3.61
CA LEU A 113 3.89 -12.95 -2.19
C LEU A 113 2.55 -13.45 -1.64
N GLY A 114 1.46 -13.21 -2.36
CA GLY A 114 0.12 -13.64 -1.93
C GLY A 114 -0.01 -15.15 -1.75
N SER A 115 0.74 -15.95 -2.51
CA SER A 115 0.71 -17.41 -2.39
C SER A 115 1.36 -17.96 -1.12
N LEU A 116 2.12 -17.13 -0.39
CA LEU A 116 2.77 -17.50 0.87
C LEU A 116 1.81 -17.42 2.07
N PHE A 117 0.87 -16.49 2.02
CA PHE A 117 0.03 -16.11 3.16
C PHE A 117 -1.43 -16.45 2.93
N ALA A 118 -2.14 -16.78 4.01
CA ALA A 118 -3.59 -16.98 3.97
C ALA A 118 -4.24 -16.51 5.27
N ILE A 119 -5.52 -16.15 5.19
CA ILE A 119 -6.35 -15.82 6.35
C ILE A 119 -7.23 -17.03 6.68
N ASP A 120 -7.24 -17.41 7.95
CA ASP A 120 -8.09 -18.48 8.48
C ASP A 120 -9.10 -17.92 9.48
N LEU A 121 -10.38 -18.21 9.23
CA LEU A 121 -11.55 -17.77 9.98
C LEU A 121 -12.47 -18.97 10.17
N ALA A 122 -13.04 -19.11 11.36
CA ALA A 122 -13.81 -20.30 11.74
C ALA A 122 -15.27 -20.26 11.25
N ASP A 123 -15.85 -19.07 11.08
CA ASP A 123 -17.29 -18.91 10.80
C ASP A 123 -17.53 -17.85 9.71
N SER A 124 -18.51 -18.11 8.83
CA SER A 124 -19.00 -17.18 7.81
C SER A 124 -20.43 -16.68 8.07
N ALA A 125 -21.17 -17.32 8.97
CA ALA A 125 -22.52 -16.96 9.38
C ALA A 125 -22.53 -15.99 10.57
N ALA A 126 -21.44 -15.95 11.36
CA ALA A 126 -21.28 -15.04 12.48
C ALA A 126 -19.89 -14.38 12.49
N ALA A 127 -19.78 -13.23 13.17
CA ALA A 127 -18.53 -12.54 13.35
C ALA A 127 -17.58 -13.35 14.25
N ASN A 128 -16.35 -13.56 13.79
CA ASN A 128 -15.35 -14.37 14.47
C ASN A 128 -14.82 -13.65 15.71
N ALA A 129 -14.54 -14.39 16.79
CA ALA A 129 -13.85 -13.86 17.97
C ALA A 129 -12.33 -13.92 17.84
N VAL A 130 -11.85 -14.91 17.07
CA VAL A 130 -10.43 -15.17 16.79
C VAL A 130 -10.23 -15.34 15.29
N GLY A 131 -9.14 -14.80 14.76
CA GLY A 131 -8.76 -14.98 13.37
C GLY A 131 -7.24 -15.09 13.24
N HIS A 132 -6.79 -15.75 12.18
CA HIS A 132 -5.39 -16.09 12.01
C HIS A 132 -4.84 -15.60 10.68
N LEU A 133 -3.62 -15.07 10.72
CA LEU A 133 -2.74 -15.01 9.55
C LEU A 133 -1.85 -16.25 9.57
N THR A 134 -1.84 -16.99 8.47
CA THR A 134 -0.98 -18.17 8.30
C THR A 134 0.04 -17.92 7.20
N LEU A 135 1.20 -18.56 7.32
CA LEU A 135 2.20 -18.68 6.28
C LEU A 135 2.33 -20.17 5.94
N ARG A 136 1.85 -20.55 4.75
CA ARG A 136 1.81 -21.95 4.27
C ARG A 136 1.23 -22.94 5.30
N GLY A 137 0.15 -22.55 5.96
CA GLY A 137 -0.56 -23.37 6.95
C GLY A 137 0.00 -23.30 8.38
N GLN A 138 1.16 -22.68 8.60
CA GLN A 138 1.65 -22.39 9.95
C GLN A 138 1.07 -21.07 10.45
N THR A 139 0.55 -21.04 11.68
CA THR A 139 -0.01 -19.82 12.27
C THR A 139 1.10 -18.83 12.58
N LEU A 140 1.03 -17.66 11.93
CA LEU A 140 1.99 -16.58 12.09
C LEU A 140 1.45 -15.49 13.04
N VAL A 141 0.17 -15.16 12.94
CA VAL A 141 -0.49 -14.22 13.85
C VAL A 141 -1.84 -14.76 14.29
N THR A 142 -2.12 -14.70 15.59
CA THR A 142 -3.44 -14.96 16.17
C THR A 142 -3.99 -13.68 16.75
N LEU A 143 -5.22 -13.33 16.38
CA LEU A 143 -5.86 -12.06 16.75
C LEU A 143 -7.17 -12.34 17.49
N HIS A 144 -7.28 -11.91 18.74
CA HIS A 144 -8.53 -11.94 19.52
C HIS A 144 -9.17 -10.55 19.52
N LYS A 145 -10.40 -10.43 19.00
CA LYS A 145 -11.05 -9.12 18.83
C LYS A 145 -11.59 -8.54 20.16
N PRO A 146 -11.60 -7.21 20.32
CA PRO A 146 -12.34 -6.56 21.40
C PRO A 146 -13.86 -6.75 21.26
N ASP A 147 -14.58 -6.72 22.38
CA ASP A 147 -16.04 -6.57 22.40
C ASP A 147 -16.45 -5.09 22.56
N ASP A 148 -17.71 -4.80 22.25
CA ASP A 148 -18.23 -3.42 22.31
C ASP A 148 -18.16 -2.83 23.74
N ALA A 149 -18.30 -3.67 24.78
CA ALA A 149 -18.24 -3.23 26.16
C ALA A 149 -16.84 -2.70 26.53
N LEU A 150 -15.79 -3.39 26.11
CA LEU A 150 -14.40 -2.95 26.24
C LEU A 150 -14.13 -1.70 25.41
N LEU A 151 -14.64 -1.64 24.17
CA LEU A 151 -14.47 -0.46 23.31
C LEU A 151 -15.06 0.80 23.96
N VAL A 152 -16.29 0.69 24.49
CA VAL A 152 -16.96 1.80 25.17
C VAL A 152 -16.25 2.19 26.47
N ARG A 153 -15.92 1.19 27.30
CA ARG A 153 -15.34 1.42 28.63
C ARG A 153 -13.93 2.01 28.54
N SER A 154 -13.10 1.46 27.66
CA SER A 154 -11.64 1.65 27.75
C SER A 154 -11.03 2.29 26.50
N GLN A 155 -11.67 2.26 25.34
CA GLN A 155 -11.07 2.76 24.09
C GLN A 155 -11.62 4.11 23.62
N LEU A 156 -12.93 4.36 23.78
CA LEU A 156 -13.52 5.69 23.47
C LEU A 156 -12.89 6.85 24.26
N PRO A 157 -12.54 6.72 25.56
CA PRO A 157 -11.87 7.79 26.28
C PRO A 157 -10.55 8.23 25.64
N HIS A 158 -9.73 7.28 25.17
CA HIS A 158 -8.47 7.58 24.46
C HIS A 158 -8.73 8.28 23.12
N LEU A 159 -9.75 7.84 22.37
CA LEU A 159 -10.14 8.48 21.12
C LEU A 159 -10.59 9.93 21.37
N ARG A 160 -11.39 10.17 22.42
CA ARG A 160 -11.81 11.53 22.77
C ARG A 160 -10.61 12.41 23.12
N ALA A 161 -9.65 11.90 23.89
CA ALA A 161 -8.42 12.64 24.21
C ALA A 161 -7.59 12.94 22.95
N ALA A 162 -7.49 11.98 22.02
CA ALA A 162 -6.76 12.17 20.77
C ALA A 162 -7.42 13.19 19.82
N ALA A 163 -8.73 13.44 19.93
CA ALA A 163 -9.46 14.39 19.08
C ALA A 163 -8.95 15.84 19.21
N ASP A 164 -8.31 16.20 20.33
CA ASP A 164 -7.75 17.54 20.52
C ASP A 164 -6.56 17.81 19.58
N LEU A 165 -5.95 16.76 19.00
CA LEU A 165 -4.83 16.85 18.06
C LEU A 165 -5.27 17.03 16.60
N ARG A 166 -6.58 17.09 16.30
CA ARG A 166 -7.09 17.08 14.91
C ARG A 166 -6.52 18.20 14.07
N MET A 167 -6.48 19.42 14.58
CA MET A 167 -5.97 20.56 13.82
C MET A 167 -4.47 20.42 13.50
N ASP A 168 -3.69 19.89 14.44
CA ASP A 168 -2.25 19.66 14.27
C ASP A 168 -1.94 18.48 13.34
N ARG A 169 -2.88 17.56 13.16
CA ARG A 169 -2.68 16.30 12.41
C ARG A 169 -3.42 16.25 11.09
N LEU A 170 -4.34 17.18 10.81
CA LEU A 170 -5.25 17.09 9.66
C LEU A 170 -4.53 16.90 8.32
N ALA A 171 -3.47 17.67 8.07
CA ALA A 171 -2.70 17.56 6.83
C ALA A 171 -2.01 16.19 6.69
N GLU A 172 -1.36 15.71 7.76
CA GLU A 172 -0.79 14.36 7.80
C GLU A 172 -1.89 13.31 7.57
N ILE A 173 -3.03 13.44 8.26
CA ILE A 173 -4.15 12.51 8.19
C ILE A 173 -4.65 12.36 6.76
N GLN A 174 -4.86 13.49 6.07
CA GLN A 174 -5.39 13.55 4.72
C GLN A 174 -4.44 12.90 3.71
N VAL A 175 -3.15 13.22 3.74
CA VAL A 175 -2.17 12.64 2.80
C VAL A 175 -2.02 11.13 3.05
N GLN A 176 -1.93 10.73 4.32
CA GLN A 176 -1.78 9.32 4.72
C GLN A 176 -2.95 8.43 4.29
N THR A 177 -4.12 8.98 3.89
CA THR A 177 -5.22 8.18 3.35
C THR A 177 -4.85 7.42 2.08
N SER A 178 -3.88 7.90 1.31
CA SER A 178 -3.47 7.30 0.03
C SER A 178 -1.96 7.18 -0.15
N ASP A 179 -1.17 7.95 0.62
CA ASP A 179 0.28 7.95 0.53
C ASP A 179 0.92 7.95 1.92
N ILE A 180 1.20 6.74 2.42
CA ILE A 180 2.03 6.58 3.62
C ILE A 180 3.52 6.41 3.28
N LEU A 181 3.86 6.07 2.03
CA LEU A 181 5.23 5.75 1.64
C LEU A 181 6.12 7.00 1.61
N SER A 182 5.58 8.16 1.21
CA SER A 182 6.31 9.44 1.25
C SER A 182 6.82 9.81 2.65
N PHE A 183 6.13 9.40 3.71
CA PHE A 183 6.58 9.64 5.09
C PHE A 183 7.82 8.81 5.45
N PHE A 184 7.99 7.63 4.84
CA PHE A 184 9.19 6.82 4.99
C PHE A 184 10.31 7.27 4.04
N GLY A 185 9.98 7.81 2.87
CA GLY A 185 10.95 8.40 1.94
C GLY A 185 11.70 9.60 2.52
N MET A 186 11.25 10.17 3.64
CA MET A 186 11.99 11.17 4.41
C MET A 186 13.20 10.60 5.16
N LEU A 187 13.24 9.29 5.42
CA LEU A 187 14.27 8.64 6.25
C LEU A 187 15.43 8.06 5.44
N GLY A 188 15.21 7.71 4.19
CA GLY A 188 16.22 7.09 3.31
C GLY A 188 16.04 7.58 1.87
N TYR A 189 17.07 7.41 1.04
CA TYR A 189 17.00 7.83 -0.37
C TYR A 189 16.04 6.92 -1.15
N MET A 190 14.76 7.31 -1.21
CA MET A 190 13.72 6.57 -1.92
C MET A 190 13.30 7.32 -3.19
N HIS A 191 14.11 7.21 -4.26
CA HIS A 191 13.71 7.67 -5.59
C HIS A 191 13.17 6.49 -6.45
N PRO A 192 12.01 6.59 -7.11
CA PRO A 192 11.39 5.48 -7.85
C PRO A 192 12.28 4.81 -8.91
N GLU A 193 13.17 5.58 -9.54
CA GLU A 193 14.11 5.06 -10.55
C GLU A 193 15.46 4.61 -9.97
N ALA A 194 15.94 5.26 -8.89
CA ALA A 194 17.27 4.98 -8.34
C ALA A 194 17.24 3.85 -7.31
N THR A 195 16.10 3.69 -6.63
CA THR A 195 15.84 2.65 -5.62
C THR A 195 14.60 1.86 -6.03
N LYS A 196 14.64 1.41 -7.27
CA LYS A 196 13.51 0.79 -7.97
C LYS A 196 13.02 -0.43 -7.21
N TRP A 197 13.92 -1.33 -6.82
CA TRP A 197 13.55 -2.59 -6.18
C TRP A 197 13.06 -2.39 -4.75
N THR A 198 13.62 -1.42 -4.01
CA THR A 198 13.08 -0.96 -2.71
C THR A 198 11.64 -0.46 -2.86
N HIS A 199 11.34 0.36 -3.87
CA HIS A 199 9.97 0.80 -4.17
C HIS A 199 9.04 -0.35 -4.55
N TRP A 200 9.51 -1.28 -5.38
CA TRP A 200 8.71 -2.42 -5.80
C TRP A 200 8.35 -3.33 -4.63
N PHE A 201 9.29 -3.58 -3.69
CA PHE A 201 8.99 -4.33 -2.47
C PHE A 201 8.05 -3.56 -1.54
N ALA A 202 8.30 -2.28 -1.27
CA ALA A 202 7.43 -1.49 -0.41
C ALA A 202 5.99 -1.45 -0.95
N GLY A 203 5.81 -1.20 -2.24
CA GLY A 203 4.51 -1.23 -2.88
C GLY A 203 3.86 -2.61 -2.85
N ALA A 204 4.62 -3.69 -3.02
CA ALA A 204 4.10 -5.06 -2.95
C ALA A 204 3.66 -5.44 -1.53
N VAL A 205 4.41 -5.04 -0.51
CA VAL A 205 4.04 -5.24 0.91
C VAL A 205 2.77 -4.48 1.26
N LEU A 206 2.60 -3.23 0.79
CA LEU A 206 1.35 -2.48 0.99
C LEU A 206 0.14 -3.23 0.42
N ARG A 207 0.25 -3.68 -0.84
CA ARG A 207 -0.83 -4.45 -1.49
C ARG A 207 -1.11 -5.78 -0.80
N LEU A 208 -0.06 -6.47 -0.36
CA LEU A 208 -0.18 -7.70 0.43
C LEU A 208 -0.93 -7.44 1.74
N CYS A 209 -0.61 -6.37 2.46
CA CYS A 209 -1.33 -6.00 3.68
C CYS A 209 -2.82 -5.81 3.40
N THR A 210 -3.19 -5.04 2.35
CA THR A 210 -4.59 -4.85 1.96
C THR A 210 -5.29 -6.20 1.67
N LEU A 211 -4.64 -7.12 0.95
CA LEU A 211 -5.19 -8.44 0.62
C LEU A 211 -5.41 -9.33 1.86
N LEU A 212 -4.69 -9.09 2.95
CA LEU A 212 -4.75 -9.88 4.18
C LEU A 212 -5.65 -9.24 5.25
N GLU A 213 -5.60 -7.93 5.41
CA GLU A 213 -6.40 -7.24 6.43
C GLU A 213 -7.88 -7.15 6.08
N MET A 214 -8.23 -7.08 4.78
CA MET A 214 -9.63 -6.94 4.36
C MET A 214 -10.46 -8.19 4.70
N PRO A 215 -10.00 -9.42 4.45
CA PRO A 215 -10.66 -10.62 4.95
C PRO A 215 -10.75 -10.68 6.49
N LEU A 216 -9.71 -10.25 7.22
CA LEU A 216 -9.78 -10.19 8.69
C LEU A 216 -10.87 -9.22 9.15
N LYS A 217 -10.95 -8.03 8.56
CA LYS A 217 -11.99 -7.03 8.85
C LYS A 217 -13.39 -7.55 8.54
N LEU A 218 -13.55 -8.26 7.42
CA LEU A 218 -14.78 -8.96 7.08
C LEU A 218 -15.15 -9.99 8.15
N GLY A 219 -14.18 -10.79 8.60
CA GLY A 219 -14.39 -11.85 9.58
C GLY A 219 -14.73 -11.35 10.98
N PHE A 220 -14.08 -10.28 11.46
CA PHE A 220 -14.25 -9.76 12.81
C PHE A 220 -15.45 -8.82 12.98
N ASP A 221 -15.74 -8.03 11.94
CA ASP A 221 -16.83 -7.04 11.87
C ASP A 221 -16.95 -6.15 13.11
N VAL A 222 -15.82 -5.61 13.59
CA VAL A 222 -15.80 -4.72 14.76
C VAL A 222 -16.37 -3.35 14.42
N ALA A 223 -17.26 -2.86 15.29
CA ALA A 223 -17.93 -1.56 15.20
C ALA A 223 -16.92 -0.41 15.02
N ARG A 224 -17.31 0.64 14.29
CA ARG A 224 -16.50 1.86 14.15
C ARG A 224 -16.82 2.84 15.29
N PRO A 225 -15.90 3.72 15.68
CA PRO A 225 -16.17 4.72 16.72
C PRO A 225 -17.49 5.49 16.55
N ILE A 226 -17.79 5.95 15.33
CA ILE A 226 -19.00 6.73 15.03
C ILE A 226 -20.30 5.95 15.27
N THR A 227 -20.29 4.61 15.23
CA THR A 227 -21.49 3.81 15.47
C THR A 227 -21.80 3.62 16.94
N LEU A 228 -20.84 3.90 17.83
CA LEU A 228 -21.01 3.80 19.29
C LEU A 228 -21.30 5.15 19.96
N ALA A 229 -20.92 6.28 19.34
CA ALA A 229 -21.15 7.62 19.90
C ALA A 229 -21.23 8.71 18.81
N TYR A 230 -22.29 9.54 18.85
CA TYR A 230 -22.49 10.64 17.91
C TYR A 230 -21.42 11.74 18.05
N GLU A 231 -20.84 11.88 19.24
CA GLU A 231 -19.82 12.87 19.61
C GLU A 231 -18.47 12.62 18.94
N VAL A 232 -18.26 11.43 18.36
CA VAL A 232 -16.99 11.09 17.69
C VAL A 232 -16.71 12.04 16.54
N GLN A 233 -17.72 12.33 15.70
CA GLN A 233 -17.64 13.25 14.55
C GLN A 233 -16.31 13.12 13.77
N PRO A 234 -16.07 11.99 13.05
CA PRO A 234 -14.82 11.75 12.34
C PRO A 234 -14.52 12.86 11.33
N ILE A 235 -13.24 13.23 11.20
CA ILE A 235 -12.79 14.33 10.31
C ILE A 235 -12.39 13.88 8.90
N ILE A 236 -12.55 12.58 8.63
CA ILE A 236 -12.44 11.98 7.30
C ILE A 236 -13.58 11.00 7.11
N GLN A 237 -13.86 10.61 5.86
CA GLN A 237 -14.91 9.63 5.57
C GLN A 237 -14.61 8.30 6.27
N THR A 238 -15.57 7.84 7.07
CA THR A 238 -15.47 6.52 7.73
C THR A 238 -15.60 5.43 6.67
N PRO A 239 -14.64 4.49 6.58
CA PRO A 239 -14.73 3.39 5.61
C PRO A 239 -15.92 2.46 5.89
N GLY A 240 -16.55 1.92 4.85
CA GLY A 240 -17.72 1.04 4.92
C GLY A 240 -17.42 -0.42 5.30
N HIS A 241 -16.44 -0.65 6.16
CA HIS A 241 -16.03 -1.98 6.63
C HIS A 241 -15.53 -1.92 8.08
N GLY A 242 -15.43 -3.09 8.72
CA GLY A 242 -15.01 -3.25 10.12
C GLY A 242 -13.75 -2.48 10.51
N ALA A 243 -13.72 -2.01 11.75
CA ALA A 243 -12.64 -1.20 12.31
C ALA A 243 -11.36 -2.03 12.56
N TRP A 244 -11.49 -3.27 12.98
CA TRP A 244 -10.37 -4.02 13.54
C TRP A 244 -9.89 -5.15 12.62
N PRO A 245 -8.57 -5.36 12.43
CA PRO A 245 -7.45 -4.49 12.84
C PRO A 245 -7.35 -3.21 12.00
N SER A 246 -6.56 -2.21 12.42
CA SER A 246 -6.33 -0.98 11.63
C SER A 246 -5.45 -1.26 10.39
N GLY A 247 -5.92 -0.81 9.23
CA GLY A 247 -5.24 -1.08 7.97
C GLY A 247 -3.95 -0.30 7.79
N HIS A 248 -4.03 1.02 7.97
CA HIS A 248 -2.84 1.88 7.92
C HIS A 248 -1.80 1.50 8.98
N ALA A 249 -2.21 0.97 10.13
CA ALA A 249 -1.26 0.46 11.12
C ALA A 249 -0.54 -0.80 10.60
N THR A 250 -1.28 -1.75 10.02
CA THR A 250 -0.71 -2.95 9.39
C THR A 250 0.27 -2.59 8.29
N GLU A 251 -0.16 -1.77 7.34
CA GLU A 251 0.65 -1.29 6.22
C GLU A 251 1.91 -0.54 6.68
N ALA A 252 1.77 0.40 7.62
CA ALA A 252 2.88 1.22 8.07
C ALA A 252 3.92 0.43 8.88
N PHE A 253 3.50 -0.49 9.75
CA PHE A 253 4.45 -1.34 10.49
C PHE A 253 5.11 -2.39 9.61
N ALA A 254 4.39 -2.93 8.60
CA ALA A 254 4.99 -3.83 7.63
C ALA A 254 6.06 -3.13 6.78
N VAL A 255 5.77 -1.95 6.25
CA VAL A 255 6.74 -1.14 5.50
C VAL A 255 7.89 -0.69 6.39
N ALA A 256 7.64 -0.23 7.62
CA ALA A 256 8.72 0.14 8.54
C ALA A 256 9.69 -1.02 8.82
N THR A 257 9.17 -2.24 8.97
CA THR A 257 9.96 -3.45 9.22
C THR A 257 10.80 -3.84 8.00
N LEU A 258 10.20 -3.77 6.80
CA LEU A 258 10.91 -3.99 5.53
C LEU A 258 12.03 -2.97 5.33
N LEU A 259 11.71 -1.68 5.49
CA LEU A 259 12.66 -0.59 5.26
C LEU A 259 13.76 -0.56 6.32
N LEU A 260 13.46 -0.95 7.56
CA LEU A 260 14.48 -1.17 8.58
C LEU A 260 15.55 -2.12 8.04
N ARG A 261 15.17 -3.27 7.46
CA ARG A 261 16.14 -4.20 6.91
C ARG A 261 16.94 -3.63 5.74
N LEU A 262 16.28 -2.91 4.84
CA LEU A 262 16.89 -2.39 3.61
C LEU A 262 17.83 -1.20 3.84
N PHE A 263 17.58 -0.38 4.87
CA PHE A 263 18.32 0.85 5.13
C PHE A 263 19.21 0.81 6.38
N THR A 264 19.29 -0.32 7.08
CA THR A 264 20.18 -0.47 8.24
C THR A 264 21.13 -1.65 8.08
N GLU A 265 22.37 -1.42 8.48
CA GLU A 265 23.38 -2.47 8.58
C GLU A 265 23.27 -3.21 9.91
N GLY A 266 23.77 -4.45 9.92
CA GLY A 266 23.82 -5.28 11.13
C GLY A 266 22.68 -6.28 11.25
N PRO A 267 22.53 -6.90 12.43
CA PRO A 267 21.53 -7.93 12.67
C PRO A 267 20.10 -7.39 12.50
N PHE A 268 19.27 -8.12 11.77
CA PHE A 268 17.86 -7.82 11.64
C PHE A 268 17.11 -8.20 12.92
N ASP A 269 16.95 -7.23 13.82
CA ASP A 269 16.14 -7.35 15.04
C ASP A 269 15.08 -6.24 15.09
N PRO A 270 13.89 -6.48 14.50
CA PRO A 270 12.85 -5.48 14.45
C PRO A 270 12.30 -5.11 15.83
N LYS A 271 12.29 -6.06 16.79
CA LYS A 271 11.81 -5.83 18.16
C LYS A 271 12.76 -4.92 18.93
N ALA A 272 14.07 -5.15 18.84
CA ALA A 272 15.07 -4.28 19.45
C ALA A 272 15.06 -2.88 18.82
N ALA A 273 14.97 -2.78 17.48
CA ALA A 273 14.89 -1.49 16.80
C ALA A 273 13.62 -0.70 17.17
N LEU A 274 12.50 -1.39 17.38
CA LEU A 274 11.25 -0.80 17.88
C LEU A 274 11.41 -0.27 19.30
N ALA A 275 11.96 -1.08 20.21
CA ALA A 275 12.23 -0.67 21.59
C ALA A 275 13.22 0.51 21.68
N ALA A 276 14.19 0.57 20.77
CA ALA A 276 15.15 1.67 20.65
C ALA A 276 14.55 2.94 20.03
N GLY A 277 13.28 2.93 19.60
CA GLY A 277 12.63 4.10 19.01
C GLY A 277 13.12 4.44 17.61
N SER A 278 13.45 3.42 16.80
CA SER A 278 13.85 3.58 15.40
C SER A 278 12.92 4.55 14.66
N PRO A 279 13.46 5.49 13.85
CA PRO A 279 12.66 6.47 13.14
C PRO A 279 11.60 5.80 12.25
N PHE A 280 11.90 4.65 11.64
CA PHE A 280 10.92 3.89 10.85
C PHE A 280 9.66 3.56 11.66
N TYR A 281 9.81 3.01 12.87
CA TYR A 281 8.66 2.69 13.73
C TYR A 281 8.02 3.93 14.36
N ARG A 282 8.75 5.03 14.56
CA ARG A 282 8.14 6.31 14.97
C ARG A 282 7.18 6.86 13.92
N HIS A 283 7.56 6.81 12.64
CA HIS A 283 6.66 7.19 11.54
C HIS A 283 5.47 6.22 11.43
N ALA A 284 5.69 4.92 11.55
CA ALA A 284 4.59 3.94 11.57
C ALA A 284 3.59 4.18 12.71
N ALA A 285 4.09 4.40 13.93
CA ALA A 285 3.26 4.71 15.08
C ALA A 285 2.48 6.01 14.89
N ARG A 286 3.08 7.03 14.26
CA ARG A 286 2.41 8.29 13.94
C ARG A 286 1.27 8.12 12.94
N ILE A 287 1.49 7.37 11.86
CA ILE A 287 0.46 7.04 10.86
C ILE A 287 -0.72 6.30 11.51
N ALA A 288 -0.43 5.31 12.36
CA ALA A 288 -1.42 4.54 13.08
C ALA A 288 -2.22 5.41 14.08
N ALA A 289 -1.54 6.19 14.93
CA ALA A 289 -2.18 7.09 15.89
C ALA A 289 -3.06 8.16 15.22
N ASN A 290 -2.65 8.65 14.04
CA ASN A 290 -3.44 9.60 13.25
C ASN A 290 -4.82 9.06 12.86
N ARG A 291 -5.01 7.73 12.81
CA ARG A 291 -6.34 7.13 12.57
C ARG A 291 -7.28 7.27 13.78
N THR A 292 -6.73 7.21 14.99
CA THR A 292 -7.46 7.49 16.23
C THR A 292 -7.81 8.98 16.32
N VAL A 293 -6.85 9.87 16.02
CA VAL A 293 -7.08 11.32 15.96
C VAL A 293 -8.19 11.68 14.97
N ALA A 294 -8.19 11.00 13.80
CA ALA A 294 -9.21 11.17 12.77
C ALA A 294 -10.61 10.71 13.19
N GLY A 295 -10.73 9.93 14.27
CA GLY A 295 -11.99 9.39 14.78
C GLY A 295 -12.49 8.14 14.07
N VAL A 296 -11.63 7.46 13.30
CA VAL A 296 -12.05 6.27 12.51
C VAL A 296 -11.60 4.93 13.09
N HIS A 297 -10.66 4.94 14.03
CA HIS A 297 -10.11 3.74 14.67
C HIS A 297 -9.92 3.93 16.17
N TYR A 298 -9.96 2.84 16.92
CA TYR A 298 -9.57 2.79 18.32
C TYR A 298 -8.06 2.51 18.46
N PRO A 299 -7.44 2.82 19.62
CA PRO A 299 -6.08 2.42 19.90
C PRO A 299 -5.80 0.91 19.75
N THR A 300 -6.72 0.04 20.18
CA THR A 300 -6.60 -1.41 20.03
C THR A 300 -6.57 -1.87 18.57
N ASP A 301 -7.24 -1.14 17.66
CA ASP A 301 -7.16 -1.39 16.22
C ASP A 301 -5.74 -1.16 15.71
N SER A 302 -5.12 -0.06 16.16
CA SER A 302 -3.74 0.30 15.82
C SER A 302 -2.73 -0.68 16.42
N MET A 303 -2.96 -1.15 17.66
CA MET A 303 -2.13 -2.19 18.28
C MET A 303 -2.20 -3.51 17.50
N ALA A 304 -3.40 -3.97 17.16
CA ALA A 304 -3.59 -5.18 16.36
C ALA A 304 -2.94 -5.07 14.98
N GLY A 305 -3.14 -3.93 14.30
CA GLY A 305 -2.50 -3.69 13.00
C GLY A 305 -0.98 -3.64 13.11
N ALA A 306 -0.44 -2.99 14.14
CA ALA A 306 1.01 -2.96 14.35
C ALA A 306 1.61 -4.36 14.59
N VAL A 307 0.97 -5.19 15.41
CA VAL A 307 1.40 -6.59 15.64
C VAL A 307 1.30 -7.41 14.34
N LEU A 308 0.20 -7.26 13.60
CA LEU A 308 0.00 -7.94 12.32
C LEU A 308 1.07 -7.56 11.30
N GLY A 309 1.27 -6.26 11.07
CA GLY A 309 2.23 -5.74 10.09
C GLY A 309 3.68 -6.06 10.43
N LEU A 310 4.08 -5.87 11.69
CA LEU A 310 5.41 -6.21 12.19
C LEU A 310 5.72 -7.69 11.97
N THR A 311 4.80 -8.58 12.35
CA THR A 311 5.02 -10.03 12.30
C THR A 311 5.01 -10.57 10.86
N LEU A 312 4.09 -10.07 10.03
CA LEU A 312 4.05 -10.36 8.59
C LEU A 312 5.38 -10.03 7.92
N ALA A 313 5.86 -8.79 8.10
CA ALA A 313 7.05 -8.31 7.43
C ALA A 313 8.32 -8.92 8.01
N GLU A 314 8.39 -9.19 9.31
CA GLU A 314 9.49 -9.92 9.93
C GLU A 314 9.63 -11.31 9.30
N ALA A 315 8.54 -12.08 9.20
CA ALA A 315 8.55 -13.39 8.57
C ALA A 315 8.97 -13.33 7.09
N LEU A 316 8.44 -12.37 6.34
CA LEU A 316 8.79 -12.17 4.94
C LEU A 316 10.29 -11.84 4.77
N VAL A 317 10.82 -10.90 5.56
CA VAL A 317 12.23 -10.51 5.50
C VAL A 317 13.14 -11.68 5.85
N ARG A 318 12.84 -12.41 6.93
CA ARG A 318 13.64 -13.58 7.33
C ARG A 318 13.62 -14.68 6.27
N LEU A 319 12.47 -14.90 5.63
CA LEU A 319 12.33 -15.84 4.52
C LEU A 319 13.16 -15.41 3.31
N LEU A 320 13.15 -14.12 2.94
CA LEU A 320 13.92 -13.56 1.83
C LEU A 320 15.44 -13.60 2.10
N ASP A 321 15.87 -13.22 3.31
CA ASP A 321 17.27 -13.30 3.74
C ASP A 321 17.76 -14.75 3.79
N GLY A 322 16.97 -15.67 4.36
CA GLY A 322 17.24 -17.09 4.36
C GLY A 322 17.41 -17.65 2.95
N ALA A 323 16.48 -17.32 2.06
CA ALA A 323 16.53 -17.79 0.67
C ALA A 323 17.73 -17.25 -0.11
N LEU A 324 18.27 -16.10 0.32
CA LEU A 324 19.47 -15.50 -0.26
C LEU A 324 20.76 -16.11 0.30
N ALA A 325 20.79 -16.42 1.59
CA ALA A 325 21.96 -16.96 2.30
C ALA A 325 22.14 -18.47 2.07
N ASP A 326 21.11 -19.27 2.37
CA ASP A 326 21.08 -20.71 2.15
C ASP A 326 19.63 -21.18 1.90
N PRO A 327 19.25 -21.43 0.64
CA PRO A 327 17.89 -21.81 0.27
C PRO A 327 17.33 -23.10 0.87
N VAL A 328 18.18 -23.96 1.45
CA VAL A 328 17.78 -25.24 2.04
C VAL A 328 17.84 -25.23 3.57
N ALA A 329 18.42 -24.19 4.17
CA ALA A 329 18.46 -24.05 5.62
C ALA A 329 17.19 -23.36 6.14
N GLU A 330 16.50 -24.01 7.05
CA GLU A 330 15.34 -23.45 7.73
C GLU A 330 15.67 -22.16 8.48
N VAL A 331 14.73 -21.20 8.48
CA VAL A 331 14.87 -19.94 9.23
C VAL A 331 13.79 -19.81 10.30
N GLN A 332 14.18 -19.27 11.46
CA GLN A 332 13.26 -19.00 12.57
C GLN A 332 12.63 -17.63 12.43
N THR A 333 11.33 -17.50 12.67
CA THR A 333 10.65 -16.20 12.84
C THR A 333 9.74 -16.21 14.06
N ALA A 334 9.39 -15.02 14.54
CA ALA A 334 8.35 -14.85 15.55
C ALA A 334 6.96 -15.15 14.98
N SER A 335 6.16 -15.91 15.72
CA SER A 335 4.71 -15.99 15.63
C SER A 335 4.12 -15.29 16.86
N ARG A 336 3.09 -14.45 16.66
CA ARG A 336 2.56 -13.58 17.72
C ARG A 336 1.06 -13.73 17.91
N THR A 337 0.62 -13.80 19.16
CA THR A 337 -0.81 -13.70 19.51
C THR A 337 -1.07 -12.34 20.15
N TYR A 338 -2.10 -11.62 19.70
CA TYR A 338 -2.56 -10.39 20.32
C TYR A 338 -3.96 -10.56 20.94
N ARG A 339 -4.05 -10.24 22.23
CA ARG A 339 -5.28 -10.25 23.05
C ARG A 339 -5.95 -8.87 23.08
N GLY A 340 -6.54 -8.50 21.95
CA GLY A 340 -7.33 -7.26 21.84
C GLY A 340 -8.61 -7.29 22.68
N ASP A 341 -9.10 -8.49 22.99
CA ASP A 341 -10.23 -8.78 23.88
C ASP A 341 -10.01 -8.38 25.34
N THR A 342 -8.77 -8.14 25.76
CA THR A 342 -8.46 -7.67 27.12
C THR A 342 -7.61 -6.41 27.15
N TYR A 343 -7.29 -5.83 25.99
CA TYR A 343 -6.40 -4.67 25.91
C TYR A 343 -7.14 -3.34 26.14
N GLU A 344 -6.87 -2.70 27.28
CA GLU A 344 -7.52 -1.44 27.68
C GLU A 344 -6.67 -0.19 27.40
N GLY A 345 -5.43 -0.37 26.94
CA GLY A 345 -4.46 0.70 26.79
C GLY A 345 -4.69 1.63 25.59
N ASP A 346 -3.93 2.73 25.58
CA ASP A 346 -3.76 3.62 24.43
C ASP A 346 -2.64 3.10 23.49
N PHE A 347 -2.53 3.64 22.27
CA PHE A 347 -1.54 3.22 21.30
C PHE A 347 -0.40 4.23 21.19
N THR A 348 0.79 3.81 21.64
CA THR A 348 2.05 4.52 21.41
C THR A 348 3.15 3.53 21.08
N LEU A 349 4.25 4.00 20.46
CA LEU A 349 5.40 3.15 20.16
C LEU A 349 5.99 2.50 21.43
N GLY A 350 6.08 3.27 22.52
CA GLY A 350 6.57 2.76 23.80
C GLY A 350 5.65 1.71 24.43
N ARG A 351 4.34 1.85 24.29
CA ARG A 351 3.38 0.83 24.74
C ARG A 351 3.47 -0.44 23.90
N LEU A 352 3.57 -0.32 22.58
CA LEU A 352 3.78 -1.49 21.72
C LEU A 352 5.08 -2.23 22.09
N ALA A 353 6.18 -1.51 22.33
CA ALA A 353 7.43 -2.10 22.81
C ALA A 353 7.24 -2.83 24.15
N ALA A 354 6.50 -2.23 25.09
CA ALA A 354 6.22 -2.82 26.40
C ALA A 354 5.36 -4.09 26.27
N GLU A 355 4.32 -4.09 25.42
CA GLU A 355 3.49 -5.28 25.19
C GLU A 355 4.27 -6.43 24.55
N LEU A 356 5.14 -6.13 23.59
CA LEU A 356 6.04 -7.12 22.97
C LEU A 356 7.06 -7.70 23.97
N ALA A 357 7.42 -6.95 25.01
CA ALA A 357 8.39 -7.37 26.03
C ALA A 357 7.74 -8.12 27.21
N SER A 358 6.52 -7.71 27.62
CA SER A 358 5.87 -8.22 28.83
C SER A 358 5.25 -9.61 28.65
N GLY A 359 4.84 -9.97 27.42
CA GLY A 359 4.07 -11.19 27.20
C GLY A 359 2.62 -11.12 27.69
N GLN A 360 2.14 -9.94 28.12
CA GLN A 360 0.82 -9.80 28.73
C GLN A 360 -0.31 -9.90 27.70
N HIS A 361 -0.34 -8.98 26.73
CA HIS A 361 -1.33 -9.01 25.64
C HIS A 361 -0.75 -9.48 24.32
N VAL A 362 0.58 -9.41 24.16
CA VAL A 362 1.28 -9.92 22.99
C VAL A 362 2.22 -11.04 23.43
N THR A 363 1.85 -12.29 23.15
CA THR A 363 2.73 -13.44 23.38
C THR A 363 3.46 -13.81 22.11
N GLU A 364 4.72 -14.22 22.24
CA GLU A 364 5.59 -14.56 21.11
C GLU A 364 6.09 -16.00 21.26
N THR A 365 6.04 -16.75 20.17
CA THR A 365 6.65 -18.07 20.02
C THR A 365 7.51 -18.09 18.75
N ALA A 366 8.44 -19.04 18.63
CA ALA A 366 9.19 -19.23 17.40
C ALA A 366 8.49 -20.25 16.49
N ILE A 367 8.49 -19.98 15.19
CA ILE A 367 8.12 -20.95 14.16
C ILE A 367 9.23 -21.02 13.11
N THR A 368 9.24 -22.11 12.36
CA THR A 368 10.27 -22.41 11.37
C THR A 368 9.71 -22.24 9.97
N LEU A 369 10.43 -21.55 9.09
CA LEU A 369 10.05 -21.35 7.70
C LEU A 369 11.07 -22.01 6.77
N ASP A 370 10.58 -22.53 5.66
CA ASP A 370 11.40 -23.11 4.59
C ASP A 370 11.66 -22.06 3.49
N PRO A 371 12.90 -21.59 3.29
CA PRO A 371 13.21 -20.60 2.26
C PRO A 371 13.02 -21.08 0.82
N VAL A 372 12.81 -22.38 0.57
CA VAL A 372 12.45 -22.92 -0.75
C VAL A 372 11.18 -22.27 -1.31
N LEU A 373 10.34 -21.73 -0.42
CA LEU A 373 9.10 -21.03 -0.76
C LEU A 373 9.34 -19.75 -1.59
N VAL A 374 10.52 -19.14 -1.52
CA VAL A 374 10.84 -17.92 -2.27
C VAL A 374 11.24 -18.28 -3.71
N PRO A 375 10.52 -17.79 -4.74
CA PRO A 375 10.90 -18.01 -6.13
C PRO A 375 12.31 -17.50 -6.44
N VAL A 376 13.05 -18.24 -7.25
CA VAL A 376 14.46 -17.93 -7.57
C VAL A 376 14.66 -16.51 -8.12
N TRP A 377 13.71 -16.00 -8.93
CA TRP A 377 13.79 -14.65 -9.47
C TRP A 377 13.57 -13.56 -8.42
N MET A 378 12.80 -13.85 -7.36
CA MET A 378 12.52 -12.91 -6.28
C MET A 378 13.73 -12.76 -5.35
N ARG A 379 14.56 -13.81 -5.24
CA ARG A 379 15.85 -13.74 -4.53
C ARG A 379 16.79 -12.73 -5.18
N GLU A 380 16.83 -12.68 -6.51
CA GLU A 380 17.58 -11.68 -7.27
C GLU A 380 17.03 -10.26 -7.09
N MET A 381 15.69 -10.14 -7.05
CA MET A 381 15.02 -8.88 -6.74
C MET A 381 15.38 -8.39 -5.34
N TRP A 382 15.37 -9.29 -4.34
CA TRP A 382 15.73 -8.99 -2.96
C TRP A 382 17.20 -8.57 -2.84
N ARG A 383 18.12 -9.32 -3.46
CA ARG A 383 19.54 -8.94 -3.55
C ARG A 383 19.71 -7.54 -4.14
N SER A 384 18.98 -7.23 -5.21
CA SER A 384 19.06 -5.91 -5.85
C SER A 384 18.57 -4.80 -4.92
N ALA A 385 17.47 -5.01 -4.19
CA ALA A 385 16.96 -4.04 -3.22
C ALA A 385 17.95 -3.79 -2.06
N LEU A 386 18.59 -4.84 -1.54
CA LEU A 386 19.62 -4.71 -0.49
C LEU A 386 20.86 -3.91 -0.94
N THR A 387 21.08 -3.75 -2.25
CA THR A 387 22.21 -2.99 -2.80
C THR A 387 21.84 -1.57 -3.27
N GLU A 388 20.58 -1.19 -3.17
CA GLU A 388 20.09 0.16 -3.55
C GLU A 388 20.13 1.18 -2.40
N GLY A 389 20.19 0.70 -1.15
CA GLY A 389 20.05 1.48 0.08
C GLY A 389 21.32 2.12 0.60
#